data_AF-A0ABD2H2Z7-F1
#
_entry.id   AF-A0ABD2H2Z7-F1
#
_cell.length_a   1.000
_cell.length_b   1.000
_cell.length_c   1.000
_cell.angle_alpha   90.00
_cell.angle_beta   90.00
_cell.angle_gamma   90.00
#
_symmetry.space_group_name_H-M   'P 1'
#
loop_
_entity.id
_entity.type
_entity.pdbx_description
1 polymer ?
#
loop_
_entity_poly.entity_id
_entity_poly.type
_entity_poly.pdbx_seq_one_letter_code
_entity_poly.pdbx_strand_id
1 'polypeptide(L)'
;MELFLDGTSLHDNMDTSNFAHVIFQNVGKSYMPHAALECHLTLTQFIKPNPKDWVGIFKVGWSTARDYYTFLWSPLPENYEEGTAVNRIVVFQGYYVPNDDSEFYQFCYVTHKGEIRGASTPFQFRANSPSEDELLTVEDECNSDILVVTTKAGYLEQKVEEAQREKEVLVKNMALLQQEKEQLEVEKEALQKECEHEKENCAQLRRESQEVQNSSQALQEEKEEVKKRLKEATARVIQLEEDLIGVTQKGLQKETELDSLKDRVKKLTAEKETLESHLKNEKDEKELYKVIRW
;
A
#
# COMPACT_ATOMS: atom_id res chain seq x y z
N MET A 1 4.23 85.95 41.81
CA MET A 1 2.91 86.02 41.15
C MET A 1 2.40 84.60 41.08
N GLU A 2 1.49 84.28 42.00
CA GLU A 2 0.61 83.11 41.91
C GLU A 2 -0.14 83.14 40.58
N LEU A 3 -0.40 81.98 39.97
CA LEU A 3 -1.72 81.67 39.44
C LEU A 3 -1.99 80.17 39.60
N PHE A 4 -2.95 79.92 40.48
CA PHE A 4 -3.68 78.72 40.81
C PHE A 4 -4.00 77.82 39.60
N LEU A 5 -3.80 76.51 39.73
CA LEU A 5 -4.55 75.51 38.97
C LEU A 5 -5.93 75.39 39.63
N ASP A 6 -6.94 76.02 39.02
CA ASP A 6 -8.34 75.78 39.34
C ASP A 6 -8.83 74.56 38.55
N GLY A 7 -9.25 73.54 39.30
CA GLY A 7 -9.78 72.29 38.76
C GLY A 7 -11.24 72.47 38.39
N THR A 8 -11.52 72.78 37.13
CA THR A 8 -12.89 72.66 36.61
C THR A 8 -13.14 71.21 36.22
N SER A 9 -13.77 70.49 37.15
CA SER A 9 -14.57 69.29 36.91
C SER A 9 -15.58 69.56 35.80
N LEU A 10 -15.33 69.03 34.60
CA LEU A 10 -16.35 68.89 33.57
C LEU A 10 -17.20 67.68 33.97
N HIS A 11 -18.23 67.96 34.76
CA HIS A 11 -19.34 67.04 34.97
C HIS A 11 -20.05 66.91 33.62
N ASP A 12 -19.66 65.90 32.85
CA ASP A 12 -20.33 65.50 31.61
C ASP A 12 -21.68 64.89 32.01
N ASN A 13 -22.64 65.75 32.36
CA ASN A 13 -24.04 65.38 32.49
C ASN A 13 -24.56 65.08 31.07
N MET A 14 -24.22 63.89 30.56
CA MET A 14 -25.09 63.24 29.59
C MET A 14 -26.46 63.16 30.26
N ASP A 15 -27.44 63.87 29.70
CA ASP A 15 -28.85 63.77 30.03
C ASP A 15 -29.29 62.30 29.88
N THR A 16 -29.09 61.51 30.92
CA THR A 16 -29.65 60.16 30.98
C THR A 16 -31.16 60.34 31.01
N SER A 17 -31.80 60.02 29.88
CA SER A 17 -33.25 60.03 29.73
C SER A 17 -33.90 59.46 30.99
N ASN A 18 -34.86 60.20 31.57
CA ASN A 18 -35.59 59.79 32.77
C ASN A 18 -36.24 58.40 32.66
N PHE A 19 -36.34 57.86 31.44
CA PHE A 19 -36.92 56.57 31.09
C PHE A 19 -35.92 55.40 31.03
N ALA A 20 -34.62 55.64 31.24
CA ALA A 20 -33.56 54.62 31.11
C ALA A 20 -32.76 54.41 32.40
N HIS A 21 -33.39 54.58 33.56
CA HIS A 21 -32.73 54.32 34.84
C HIS A 21 -32.72 52.82 35.20
N VAL A 22 -33.51 52.00 34.49
CA VAL A 22 -33.50 50.55 34.56
C VAL A 22 -33.32 49.98 33.15
N ILE A 23 -32.34 49.09 32.99
CA ILE A 23 -31.98 48.49 31.70
C ILE A 23 -32.29 47.01 31.74
N PHE A 24 -33.11 46.52 30.81
CA PHE A 24 -33.37 45.09 30.65
C PHE A 24 -32.27 44.43 29.82
N GLN A 25 -31.72 43.33 30.31
CA GLN A 25 -30.60 42.61 29.71
C GLN A 25 -31.06 41.32 29.05
N ASN A 26 -30.38 40.91 27.97
CA ASN A 26 -30.60 39.63 27.29
C ASN A 26 -32.07 39.35 26.92
N VAL A 27 -32.78 40.39 26.47
CA VAL A 27 -34.18 40.26 26.05
C VAL A 27 -34.21 39.53 24.71
N GLY A 28 -34.76 38.31 24.70
CA GLY A 28 -34.93 37.49 23.51
C GLY A 28 -35.98 38.07 22.57
N LYS A 29 -35.98 37.66 21.30
CA LYS A 29 -37.02 38.05 20.33
C LYS A 29 -38.34 37.32 20.57
N SER A 30 -38.27 36.11 21.13
CA SER A 30 -39.43 35.32 21.49
C SER A 30 -39.15 34.45 22.71
N TYR A 31 -40.23 34.13 23.45
CA TYR A 31 -40.22 33.25 24.61
C TYR A 31 -41.30 32.18 24.47
N MET A 32 -41.09 31.02 25.09
CA MET A 32 -42.06 29.93 25.10
C MET A 32 -43.33 30.34 25.88
N PRO A 33 -44.54 30.17 25.30
CA PRO A 33 -45.78 30.20 26.06
C PRO A 33 -45.75 29.12 27.15
N HIS A 34 -46.34 29.41 28.31
CA HIS A 34 -46.44 28.46 29.44
C HIS A 34 -45.11 28.03 30.10
N ALA A 35 -43.96 28.58 29.69
CA ALA A 35 -42.68 28.37 30.36
C ALA A 35 -42.34 29.54 31.29
N ALA A 36 -41.52 29.28 32.32
CA ALA A 36 -41.02 30.35 33.17
C ALA A 36 -40.14 31.31 32.36
N LEU A 37 -40.35 32.61 32.55
CA LEU A 37 -39.66 33.69 31.85
C LEU A 37 -38.79 34.48 32.83
N GLU A 38 -37.48 34.39 32.64
CA GLU A 38 -36.50 35.16 33.42
C GLU A 38 -36.31 36.55 32.82
N CYS A 39 -36.65 37.57 33.59
CA CYS A 39 -36.45 38.97 33.25
C CYS A 39 -35.21 39.49 33.98
N HIS A 40 -34.11 39.67 33.24
CA HIS A 40 -32.88 40.25 33.78
C HIS A 40 -32.91 41.76 33.65
N LEU A 41 -32.64 42.47 34.73
CA LEU A 41 -32.62 43.93 34.75
C LEU A 41 -31.43 44.47 35.55
N THR A 42 -30.93 45.62 35.15
CA THR A 42 -29.91 46.39 35.83
C THR A 42 -30.54 47.67 36.35
N LEU A 43 -30.60 47.81 37.68
CA LEU A 43 -30.92 49.06 38.34
C LEU A 43 -29.68 49.94 38.27
N THR A 44 -29.74 51.09 37.60
CA THR A 44 -28.58 51.99 37.46
C THR A 44 -28.40 52.86 38.71
N GLN A 45 -27.27 53.56 38.78
CA GLN A 45 -26.99 54.54 39.84
C GLN A 45 -28.00 55.70 39.94
N PHE A 46 -28.88 55.86 38.95
CA PHE A 46 -29.85 56.96 38.86
C PHE A 46 -31.24 56.63 39.43
N ILE A 47 -31.44 55.43 39.97
CA ILE A 47 -32.70 55.02 40.61
C ILE A 47 -32.47 54.43 41.99
N LYS A 48 -33.30 54.85 42.94
CA LYS A 48 -33.38 54.26 44.27
C LYS A 48 -34.52 53.23 44.28
N PRO A 49 -34.24 51.92 44.37
CA PRO A 49 -35.26 50.89 44.37
C PRO A 49 -36.13 50.98 45.62
N ASN A 50 -37.41 50.62 45.47
CA ASN A 50 -38.39 50.56 46.56
C ASN A 50 -39.04 49.17 46.62
N PRO A 51 -39.43 48.67 47.81
CA PRO A 51 -40.20 47.41 47.93
C PRO A 51 -41.53 47.40 47.16
N LYS A 52 -42.08 48.57 46.80
CA LYS A 52 -43.28 48.73 45.99
C LYS A 52 -42.98 49.07 44.53
N ASP A 53 -41.74 48.94 44.08
CA ASP A 53 -41.44 48.96 42.66
C ASP A 53 -41.74 47.58 42.07
N TRP A 54 -42.07 47.54 40.79
CA TRP A 54 -42.48 46.30 40.13
C TRP A 54 -42.10 46.29 38.65
N VAL A 55 -41.99 45.09 38.10
CA VAL A 55 -41.77 44.84 36.68
C VAL A 55 -43.05 44.27 36.11
N GLY A 56 -43.56 44.90 35.06
CA GLY A 56 -44.73 44.43 34.33
C GLY A 56 -44.36 43.95 32.94
N ILE A 57 -45.14 42.98 32.43
CA ILE A 57 -45.18 42.66 31.02
C ILE A 57 -46.33 43.48 30.42
N PHE A 58 -46.02 44.31 29.42
CA PHE A 58 -46.99 45.19 28.78
C PHE A 58 -47.11 44.84 27.30
N LYS A 59 -48.33 44.86 26.78
CA LYS A 59 -48.55 44.83 25.33
C LYS A 59 -48.03 46.12 24.72
N VAL A 60 -47.26 46.05 23.64
CA VAL A 60 -46.72 47.22 22.94
C VAL A 60 -47.86 48.16 22.53
N GLY A 61 -47.68 49.46 22.75
CA GLY A 61 -48.72 50.48 22.57
C GLY A 61 -49.53 50.81 23.84
N TRP A 62 -49.10 50.31 25.00
CA TRP A 62 -49.63 50.73 26.31
C TRP A 62 -49.54 52.24 26.51
N SER A 63 -50.51 52.82 27.21
CA SER A 63 -50.59 54.28 27.46
C SER A 63 -50.28 54.63 28.91
N THR A 64 -50.62 53.75 29.85
CA THR A 64 -50.44 53.98 31.28
C THR A 64 -49.87 52.75 31.99
N ALA A 65 -49.32 52.95 33.19
CA ALA A 65 -48.86 51.86 34.04
C ALA A 65 -49.99 50.88 34.48
N ARG A 66 -51.26 51.15 34.16
CA ARG A 66 -52.38 50.24 34.45
C ARG A 66 -52.62 49.21 33.35
N ASP A 67 -52.00 49.39 32.18
CA ASP A 67 -52.20 48.53 31.00
C ASP A 67 -51.28 47.29 31.02
N TYR A 68 -50.83 46.87 32.21
CA TYR A 68 -49.99 45.69 32.36
C TYR A 68 -50.81 44.42 32.08
N TYR A 69 -50.18 43.44 31.46
CA TYR A 69 -50.74 42.10 31.32
C TYR A 69 -50.57 41.32 32.63
N THR A 70 -49.35 41.27 33.14
CA THR A 70 -48.99 40.70 34.43
C THR A 70 -47.86 41.50 35.05
N PHE A 71 -47.67 41.36 36.36
CA PHE A 71 -46.60 42.04 37.08
C PHE A 71 -46.05 41.22 38.23
N LEU A 72 -44.82 41.52 38.62
CA LEU A 72 -44.20 41.03 39.84
C LEU A 72 -43.47 42.17 40.54
N TRP A 73 -43.54 42.18 41.87
CA TRP A 73 -42.77 43.12 42.69
C TRP A 73 -41.27 42.90 42.45
N SER A 74 -40.54 44.00 42.31
CA SER A 74 -39.08 43.96 42.20
C SER A 74 -38.50 43.80 43.60
N PRO A 75 -37.84 42.67 43.93
CA PRO A 75 -37.34 42.45 45.28
C PRO A 75 -36.23 43.45 45.60
N LEU A 76 -36.27 44.06 46.79
CA LEU A 76 -35.24 44.98 47.27
C LEU A 76 -33.94 44.21 47.57
N PRO A 77 -32.75 44.66 47.14
CA PRO A 77 -31.48 44.01 47.50
C PRO A 77 -31.19 44.16 49.00
N GLU A 78 -30.85 43.06 49.68
CA GLU A 78 -30.56 43.07 51.12
C GLU A 78 -29.35 43.98 51.47
N ASN A 79 -28.39 44.11 50.55
CA ASN A 79 -27.17 44.92 50.70
C ASN A 79 -27.13 46.09 49.69
N TYR A 80 -28.24 46.78 49.47
CA TYR A 80 -28.28 47.90 48.51
C TYR A 80 -27.50 49.12 49.03
N GLU A 81 -26.47 49.53 48.29
CA GLU A 81 -25.77 50.81 48.49
C GLU A 81 -26.27 51.85 47.49
N GLU A 82 -26.68 53.02 48.00
CA GLU A 82 -27.20 54.11 47.17
C GLU A 82 -26.14 54.62 46.19
N GLY A 83 -26.51 54.74 44.91
CA GLY A 83 -25.59 55.12 43.83
C GLY A 83 -24.82 53.96 43.18
N THR A 84 -25.04 52.71 43.59
CA THR A 84 -24.46 51.54 42.93
C THR A 84 -25.42 50.93 41.90
N ALA A 85 -24.87 50.41 40.81
CA ALA A 85 -25.63 49.65 39.83
C ALA A 85 -25.77 48.18 40.27
N VAL A 86 -26.99 47.64 40.24
CA VAL A 86 -27.29 46.29 40.74
C VAL A 86 -28.09 45.48 39.73
N ASN A 87 -27.60 44.28 39.40
CA ASN A 87 -28.31 43.32 38.56
C ASN A 87 -29.34 42.53 39.37
N ARG A 88 -30.53 42.33 38.78
CA ARG A 88 -31.65 41.59 39.37
C ARG A 88 -32.30 40.70 38.33
N ILE A 89 -32.99 39.68 38.84
CA ILE A 89 -33.76 38.73 38.03
C ILE A 89 -35.17 38.66 38.64
N VAL A 90 -36.17 38.80 37.78
CA VAL A 90 -37.59 38.60 38.12
C VAL A 90 -38.10 37.46 37.27
N VAL A 91 -38.64 36.40 37.90
CA VAL A 91 -39.07 35.19 37.19
C VAL A 91 -40.59 35.16 37.12
N PHE A 92 -41.13 35.37 35.92
CA PHE A 92 -42.55 35.20 35.64
C PHE A 92 -42.85 33.72 35.42
N GLN A 93 -43.78 33.17 36.21
CA GLN A 93 -44.18 31.78 36.04
C GLN A 93 -45.01 31.61 34.76
N GLY A 94 -44.90 30.44 34.13
CA GLY A 94 -45.48 30.18 32.81
C GLY A 94 -47.01 30.39 32.71
N TYR A 95 -47.74 30.18 33.80
CA TYR A 95 -49.19 30.39 33.83
C TYR A 95 -49.60 31.87 33.95
N TYR A 96 -48.64 32.78 34.16
CA TYR A 96 -48.86 34.24 34.17
C TYR A 96 -48.43 34.95 32.89
N VAL A 97 -47.68 34.28 32.01
CA VAL A 97 -47.23 34.88 30.76
C VAL A 97 -48.28 34.74 29.66
N PRO A 98 -48.32 35.65 28.68
CA PRO A 98 -49.19 35.51 27.52
C PRO A 98 -49.05 34.18 26.77
N ASN A 99 -50.13 33.81 26.10
CA ASN A 99 -50.15 32.70 25.14
C ASN A 99 -49.55 33.14 23.81
N ASP A 100 -49.50 32.21 22.85
CA ASP A 100 -49.19 32.56 21.46
C ASP A 100 -50.37 33.28 20.80
N ASP A 101 -50.45 34.59 21.02
CA ASP A 101 -51.50 35.47 20.50
C ASP A 101 -51.00 36.41 19.39
N SER A 102 -49.77 36.19 18.90
CA SER A 102 -49.10 37.00 17.88
C SER A 102 -48.88 38.48 18.24
N GLU A 103 -49.10 38.87 19.50
CA GLU A 103 -48.88 40.24 19.97
C GLU A 103 -47.45 40.46 20.45
N PHE A 104 -47.00 41.71 20.34
CA PHE A 104 -45.71 42.12 20.89
C PHE A 104 -45.86 42.63 22.31
N TYR A 105 -44.95 42.19 23.17
CA TYR A 105 -44.85 42.56 24.57
C TYR A 105 -43.49 43.16 24.87
N GLN A 106 -43.40 43.90 25.97
CA GLN A 106 -42.14 44.42 26.50
C GLN A 106 -42.20 44.45 28.02
N PHE A 107 -41.04 44.35 28.67
CA PHE A 107 -40.94 44.59 30.10
C PHE A 107 -40.91 46.10 30.36
N CYS A 108 -41.61 46.53 31.40
CA CYS A 108 -41.52 47.90 31.90
C CYS A 108 -41.25 47.88 33.41
N TYR A 109 -40.31 48.69 33.87
CA TYR A 109 -40.06 48.91 35.29
C TYR A 109 -40.87 50.10 35.77
N VAL A 110 -41.72 49.88 36.78
CA VAL A 110 -42.62 50.89 37.35
C VAL A 110 -42.25 51.13 38.80
N THR A 111 -42.04 52.39 39.14
CA THR A 111 -41.72 52.79 40.52
C THR A 111 -42.97 52.78 41.41
N HIS A 112 -42.78 52.83 42.73
CA HIS A 112 -43.83 53.03 43.72
C HIS A 112 -44.66 54.32 43.53
N LYS A 113 -44.15 55.29 42.74
CA LYS A 113 -44.85 56.52 42.35
C LYS A 113 -45.68 56.36 41.07
N GLY A 114 -45.60 55.22 40.39
CA GLY A 114 -46.26 54.95 39.12
C GLY A 114 -45.48 55.44 37.89
N GLU A 115 -44.24 55.89 38.05
CA GLU A 115 -43.39 56.35 36.94
C GLU A 115 -42.68 55.16 36.28
N ILE A 116 -42.66 55.16 34.94
CA ILE A 116 -41.91 54.18 34.14
C ILE A 116 -40.46 54.62 34.04
N ARG A 117 -39.53 53.79 34.50
CA ARG A 117 -38.08 54.10 34.56
C ARG A 117 -37.21 53.16 33.73
N GLY A 118 -37.82 52.26 32.96
CA GLY A 118 -37.16 51.37 32.01
C GLY A 118 -38.18 50.65 31.15
N ALA A 119 -37.86 50.40 29.88
CA ALA A 119 -38.64 49.60 28.95
C ALA A 119 -37.70 48.73 28.09
N SER A 120 -38.03 47.45 27.90
CA SER A 120 -37.22 46.53 27.07
C SER A 120 -37.51 46.68 25.57
N THR A 121 -36.68 46.05 24.74
CA THR A 121 -37.05 45.78 23.35
C THR A 121 -38.29 44.86 23.29
N PRO A 122 -39.16 45.01 22.28
CA PRO A 122 -40.32 44.14 22.10
C PRO A 122 -39.96 42.67 21.84
N PHE A 123 -40.82 41.76 22.29
CA PHE A 123 -40.72 40.31 22.11
C PHE A 123 -42.10 39.66 21.98
N GLN A 124 -42.17 38.42 21.49
CA GLN A 124 -43.43 37.67 21.37
C GLN A 124 -43.41 36.40 22.22
N PHE A 125 -44.59 35.93 22.63
CA PHE A 125 -44.74 34.58 23.15
C PHE A 125 -45.14 33.67 22.00
N ARG A 126 -44.27 32.74 21.60
CA ARG A 126 -44.55 31.78 20.53
C ARG A 126 -43.75 30.51 20.72
N ALA A 127 -44.30 29.38 20.33
CA ALA A 127 -43.54 28.13 20.28
C ALA A 127 -42.43 28.26 19.23
N ASN A 128 -41.30 27.55 19.43
CA ASN A 128 -40.18 27.58 18.49
C ASN A 128 -40.65 26.82 17.23
N SER A 129 -41.18 27.54 16.26
CA SER A 129 -41.20 27.07 14.88
C SER A 129 -39.77 27.14 14.35
N PRO A 130 -39.32 26.15 13.55
CA PRO A 130 -38.04 26.24 12.86
C PRO A 130 -38.00 27.58 12.14
N SER A 131 -36.99 28.39 12.45
CA SER A 131 -36.82 29.65 11.74
C SER A 131 -36.57 29.35 10.25
N GLU A 132 -36.88 30.30 9.37
CA GLU A 132 -36.62 30.14 7.93
C GLU A 132 -35.14 29.77 7.66
N ASP A 133 -34.21 30.26 8.49
CA ASP A 133 -32.78 29.93 8.46
C ASP A 133 -32.45 28.46 8.83
N GLU A 134 -33.35 27.75 9.51
CA GLU A 134 -33.18 26.34 9.92
C GLU A 134 -33.81 25.34 8.93
N LEU A 135 -34.61 25.83 7.98
CA LEU A 135 -35.18 25.05 6.90
C LEU A 135 -34.25 25.08 5.69
N LEU A 136 -34.11 23.95 5.01
CA LEU A 136 -33.38 23.80 3.76
C LEU A 136 -34.28 23.15 2.72
N THR A 137 -34.27 23.73 1.53
CA THR A 137 -34.79 23.11 0.32
C THR A 137 -33.68 22.28 -0.31
N VAL A 138 -33.89 20.97 -0.43
CA VAL A 138 -32.96 20.06 -1.10
C VAL A 138 -33.64 19.46 -2.34
N GLU A 139 -32.87 19.31 -3.41
CA GLU A 139 -33.31 18.60 -4.60
C GLU A 139 -33.29 17.09 -4.31
N ASP A 140 -34.36 16.39 -4.68
CA ASP A 140 -34.39 14.93 -4.58
C ASP A 140 -33.46 14.34 -5.64
N GLU A 141 -32.52 13.49 -5.22
CA GLU A 141 -31.50 12.86 -6.10
C GLU A 141 -32.14 11.99 -7.19
N CYS A 142 -33.42 11.63 -7.04
CA CYS A 142 -34.23 10.92 -8.03
C CYS A 142 -34.79 11.82 -9.15
N ASN A 143 -33.99 12.71 -9.76
CA ASN A 143 -34.27 13.41 -11.03
C ASN A 143 -35.72 13.92 -11.22
N SER A 144 -36.34 14.34 -10.11
CA SER A 144 -37.73 14.79 -10.01
C SER A 144 -37.66 16.29 -9.76
N ASP A 145 -38.43 17.10 -10.48
CA ASP A 145 -38.53 18.56 -10.29
C ASP A 145 -39.19 18.95 -8.93
N ILE A 146 -38.99 18.14 -7.88
CA ILE A 146 -39.60 18.26 -6.56
C ILE A 146 -38.51 18.72 -5.59
N LEU A 147 -38.67 19.93 -5.04
CA LEU A 147 -37.85 20.40 -3.92
C LEU A 147 -38.49 19.94 -2.60
N VAL A 148 -37.70 19.25 -1.78
CA VAL A 148 -38.11 18.81 -0.45
C VAL A 148 -37.62 19.83 0.58
N VAL A 149 -38.55 20.37 1.38
CA VAL A 149 -38.21 21.21 2.54
C VAL A 149 -37.96 20.30 3.73
N THR A 150 -36.74 20.33 4.25
CA THR A 150 -36.32 19.57 5.43
C THR A 150 -35.61 20.49 6.41
N THR A 151 -35.37 20.04 7.63
CA THR A 151 -34.54 20.78 8.58
C THR A 151 -33.06 20.59 8.25
N LYS A 152 -32.27 21.64 8.43
CA LYS A 152 -30.82 21.60 8.23
C LYS A 152 -30.15 20.51 9.07
N ALA A 153 -30.59 20.35 10.31
CA ALA A 153 -30.07 19.35 11.23
C ALA A 153 -30.29 17.93 10.70
N GLY A 154 -31.54 17.58 10.33
CA GLY A 154 -31.85 16.24 9.82
C GLY A 154 -31.13 15.89 8.53
N TYR A 155 -31.00 16.87 7.61
CA TYR A 155 -30.25 16.66 6.37
C TYR A 155 -28.76 16.38 6.62
N LEU A 156 -28.13 17.16 7.50
CA LEU A 156 -26.71 16.97 7.83
C LEU A 156 -26.49 15.64 8.57
N GLU A 157 -27.38 15.24 9.46
CA GLU A 157 -27.32 13.93 10.13
C GLU A 157 -27.36 12.79 9.11
N GLN A 158 -28.30 12.84 8.15
CA GLN A 158 -28.40 11.83 7.09
C GLN A 158 -27.12 11.76 6.24
N LYS A 159 -26.58 12.91 5.81
CA LYS A 159 -25.35 12.95 4.99
C LYS A 159 -24.11 12.47 5.77
N VAL A 160 -24.04 12.75 7.06
CA VAL A 160 -22.98 12.22 7.92
C VAL A 160 -23.08 10.69 8.04
N GLU A 161 -24.30 10.16 8.23
CA GLU A 161 -24.51 8.71 8.32
C GLU A 161 -24.16 8.00 7.01
N GLU A 162 -24.52 8.58 5.86
CA GLU A 162 -24.17 8.08 4.53
C GLU A 162 -22.66 8.04 4.31
N ALA A 163 -21.96 9.16 4.56
CA ALA A 163 -20.51 9.22 4.45
C ALA A 163 -19.80 8.23 5.40
N GLN A 164 -20.36 8.01 6.59
CA GLN A 164 -19.82 7.04 7.55
C GLN A 164 -19.99 5.60 7.05
N ARG A 165 -21.14 5.25 6.46
CA ARG A 165 -21.36 3.94 5.84
C ARG A 165 -20.40 3.70 4.66
N GLU A 166 -20.23 4.68 3.78
CA GLU A 166 -19.28 4.59 2.67
C GLU A 166 -17.84 4.39 3.15
N LYS A 167 -17.42 5.15 4.17
CA LYS A 167 -16.11 5.01 4.79
C LYS A 167 -15.89 3.59 5.32
N GLU A 168 -16.88 3.00 6.00
CA GLU A 168 -16.77 1.64 6.53
C GLU A 168 -16.61 0.59 5.42
N VAL A 169 -17.35 0.73 4.32
CA VAL A 169 -17.21 -0.14 3.15
C VAL A 169 -15.82 0.02 2.52
N LEU A 170 -15.35 1.24 2.33
CA LEU A 170 -14.03 1.52 1.77
C LEU A 170 -12.91 0.96 2.64
N VAL A 171 -13.01 1.08 3.97
CA VAL A 171 -12.02 0.52 4.90
C VAL A 171 -11.97 -1.01 4.81
N LYS A 172 -13.12 -1.68 4.72
CA LYS A 172 -13.17 -3.14 4.52
C LYS A 172 -12.51 -3.56 3.20
N ASN A 173 -12.83 -2.86 2.11
CA ASN A 173 -12.24 -3.14 0.81
C ASN A 173 -10.72 -2.92 0.80
N MET A 174 -10.25 -1.85 1.44
CA MET A 174 -8.83 -1.55 1.56
C MET A 174 -8.08 -2.64 2.35
N ALA A 175 -8.68 -3.19 3.40
CA ALA A 175 -8.09 -4.30 4.16
C ALA A 175 -7.98 -5.58 3.31
N LEU A 176 -9.01 -5.90 2.51
CA LEU A 176 -8.97 -7.05 1.60
C LEU A 176 -7.90 -6.89 0.53
N LEU A 177 -7.81 -5.71 -0.10
CA LEU A 177 -6.79 -5.42 -1.11
C LEU A 177 -5.37 -5.47 -0.52
N GLN A 178 -5.19 -5.01 0.72
CA GLN A 178 -3.91 -5.09 1.40
C GLN A 178 -3.52 -6.56 1.66
N GLN A 179 -4.46 -7.40 2.07
CA GLN A 179 -4.23 -8.83 2.25
C GLN A 179 -3.88 -9.54 0.93
N GLU A 180 -4.60 -9.23 -0.16
CA GLU A 180 -4.31 -9.78 -1.48
C GLU A 180 -2.93 -9.36 -1.98
N LYS A 181 -2.55 -8.10 -1.77
CA LYS A 181 -1.23 -7.58 -2.09
C LYS A 181 -0.12 -8.36 -1.36
N GLU A 182 -0.28 -8.57 -0.05
CA GLU A 182 0.69 -9.33 0.74
C GLU A 182 0.82 -10.78 0.26
N GLN A 183 -0.30 -11.42 -0.10
CA GLN A 183 -0.26 -12.77 -0.68
C GLN A 183 0.48 -12.82 -2.02
N LEU A 184 0.20 -11.86 -2.91
CA LEU A 184 0.86 -11.77 -4.20
C LEU A 184 2.36 -11.46 -4.07
N GLU A 185 2.76 -10.66 -3.08
CA GLU A 185 4.18 -10.40 -2.78
C GLU A 185 4.90 -11.68 -2.35
N VAL A 186 4.30 -12.49 -1.48
CA VAL A 186 4.85 -13.79 -1.06
C VAL A 186 4.94 -14.77 -2.23
N GLU A 187 3.90 -14.87 -3.06
CA GLU A 187 3.90 -15.74 -4.24
C GLU A 187 4.97 -15.32 -5.25
N LYS A 188 5.12 -14.02 -5.48
CA LYS A 188 6.16 -13.46 -6.34
C LYS A 188 7.57 -13.83 -5.84
N GLU A 189 7.82 -13.71 -4.54
CA GLU A 189 9.12 -14.09 -3.96
C GLU A 189 9.38 -15.59 -4.09
N ALA A 190 8.37 -16.44 -3.90
CA ALA A 190 8.48 -17.88 -4.07
C ALA A 190 8.81 -18.26 -5.52
N LEU A 191 8.06 -17.70 -6.49
CA LEU A 191 8.30 -17.91 -7.91
C LEU A 191 9.67 -17.39 -8.36
N GLN A 192 10.14 -16.28 -7.79
CA GLN A 192 11.47 -15.76 -8.08
C GLN A 192 12.57 -16.72 -7.63
N LYS A 193 12.46 -17.28 -6.41
CA LYS A 193 13.40 -18.29 -5.90
C LYS A 193 13.39 -19.56 -6.75
N GLU A 194 12.21 -20.04 -7.15
CA GLU A 194 12.07 -21.19 -8.04
C GLU A 194 12.74 -20.92 -9.40
N CYS A 195 12.54 -19.72 -9.97
CA CYS A 195 13.16 -19.33 -11.23
C CYS A 195 14.69 -19.25 -11.13
N GLU A 196 15.22 -18.74 -10.01
CA GLU A 196 16.66 -18.71 -9.74
C GLU A 196 17.23 -20.13 -9.61
N HIS A 197 16.55 -21.00 -8.85
CA HIS A 197 16.93 -22.40 -8.70
C HIS A 197 16.93 -23.15 -10.05
N GLU A 198 15.90 -22.96 -10.87
CA GLU A 198 15.80 -23.62 -12.16
C GLU A 198 16.85 -23.11 -13.16
N LYS A 199 17.23 -21.83 -13.09
CA LYS A 199 18.35 -21.28 -13.86
C LYS A 199 19.69 -21.92 -13.45
N GLU A 200 19.92 -22.10 -12.16
CA GLU A 200 21.12 -22.78 -11.65
C GLU A 200 21.17 -24.24 -12.11
N ASN A 201 20.05 -24.96 -12.01
CA ASN A 201 19.92 -26.34 -12.50
C ASN A 201 20.19 -26.41 -14.01
N CYS A 202 19.59 -25.52 -14.80
CA CYS A 202 19.85 -25.44 -16.25
C CYS A 202 21.33 -25.15 -16.55
N ALA A 203 21.98 -24.28 -15.78
CA ALA A 203 23.40 -23.99 -15.95
C ALA A 203 24.30 -25.18 -15.58
N GLN A 204 23.91 -25.96 -14.56
CA GLN A 204 24.60 -27.19 -14.20
C GLN A 204 24.44 -28.27 -15.28
N LEU A 205 23.21 -28.56 -15.71
CA LEU A 205 22.94 -29.54 -16.76
C LEU A 205 23.65 -29.19 -18.08
N ARG A 206 23.74 -27.91 -18.42
CA ARG A 206 24.53 -27.45 -19.59
C ARG A 206 26.01 -27.76 -19.43
N ARG A 207 26.60 -27.57 -18.24
CA ARG A 207 28.00 -27.91 -17.97
C ARG A 207 28.25 -29.40 -18.09
N GLU A 208 27.41 -30.22 -17.46
CA GLU A 208 27.50 -31.68 -17.52
C GLU A 208 27.33 -32.19 -18.97
N SER A 209 26.35 -31.66 -19.71
CA SER A 209 26.15 -32.02 -21.11
C SER A 209 27.35 -31.64 -21.99
N GLN A 210 27.98 -30.49 -21.73
CA GLN A 210 29.18 -30.08 -22.46
C GLN A 210 30.37 -30.98 -22.13
N GLU A 211 30.53 -31.37 -20.87
CA GLU A 211 31.60 -32.29 -20.44
C GLU A 211 31.44 -33.67 -21.07
N VAL A 212 30.21 -34.22 -21.06
CA VAL A 212 29.89 -35.48 -21.75
C VAL A 212 30.15 -35.37 -23.25
N GLN A 213 29.78 -34.25 -23.88
CA GLN A 213 30.05 -34.01 -25.30
C GLN A 213 31.55 -33.99 -25.59
N ASN A 214 32.34 -33.29 -24.79
CA ASN A 214 33.80 -33.21 -24.95
C ASN A 214 34.45 -34.59 -24.76
N SER A 215 34.02 -35.34 -23.74
CA SER A 215 34.49 -36.72 -23.49
C SER A 215 34.14 -37.67 -24.63
N SER A 216 32.91 -37.59 -25.14
CA SER A 216 32.45 -38.37 -26.29
C SER A 216 33.27 -38.06 -27.55
N GLN A 217 33.57 -36.78 -27.80
CA GLN A 217 34.43 -36.37 -28.91
C GLN A 217 35.85 -36.93 -28.76
N ALA A 218 36.45 -36.80 -27.57
CA ALA A 218 37.79 -37.34 -27.30
C ALA A 218 37.85 -38.86 -27.51
N LEU A 219 36.87 -39.61 -27.00
CA LEU A 219 36.76 -41.05 -27.21
C LEU A 219 36.59 -41.42 -28.68
N GLN A 220 35.85 -40.60 -29.44
CA GLN A 220 35.67 -40.82 -30.87
C GLN A 220 36.97 -40.57 -31.66
N GLU A 221 37.77 -39.58 -31.26
CA GLU A 221 39.11 -39.34 -31.82
C GLU A 221 40.07 -40.49 -31.49
N GLU A 222 40.13 -40.94 -30.24
CA GLU A 222 40.91 -42.12 -29.85
C GLU A 222 40.51 -43.39 -30.60
N LYS A 223 39.21 -43.60 -30.78
CA LYS A 223 38.68 -44.74 -31.55
C LYS A 223 39.15 -44.72 -33.00
N GLU A 224 39.12 -43.56 -33.67
CA GLU A 224 39.60 -43.46 -35.05
C GLU A 224 41.13 -43.62 -35.14
N GLU A 225 41.89 -43.13 -34.16
CA GLU A 225 43.34 -43.36 -34.08
C GLU A 225 43.68 -44.84 -33.87
N VAL A 226 42.99 -45.53 -32.95
CA VAL A 226 43.15 -46.98 -32.74
C VAL A 226 42.79 -47.76 -34.00
N LYS A 227 41.70 -47.39 -34.68
CA LYS A 227 41.28 -48.01 -35.93
C LYS A 227 42.31 -47.80 -37.05
N LYS A 228 42.96 -46.64 -37.12
CA LYS A 228 44.05 -46.36 -38.05
C LYS A 228 45.26 -47.26 -37.75
N ARG A 229 45.71 -47.33 -36.49
CA ARG A 229 46.80 -48.22 -36.07
C ARG A 229 46.50 -49.68 -36.35
N LEU A 230 45.25 -50.11 -36.13
CA LEU A 230 44.81 -51.46 -36.46
C LEU A 230 44.96 -51.75 -37.96
N LYS A 231 44.49 -50.84 -38.82
CA LYS A 231 44.67 -50.98 -40.28
C LYS A 231 46.14 -51.07 -40.69
N GLU A 232 46.99 -50.22 -40.12
CA GLU A 232 48.43 -50.24 -40.39
C GLU A 232 49.09 -51.53 -39.92
N ALA A 233 48.74 -52.02 -38.72
CA ALA A 233 49.22 -53.29 -38.20
C ALA A 233 48.75 -54.47 -39.06
N THR A 234 47.48 -54.49 -39.46
CA THR A 234 46.93 -55.51 -40.37
C THR A 234 47.66 -55.51 -41.72
N ALA A 235 47.90 -54.34 -42.31
CA ALA A 235 48.66 -54.24 -43.56
C ALA A 235 50.10 -54.77 -43.41
N ARG A 236 50.75 -54.47 -42.28
CA ARG A 236 52.09 -54.98 -41.97
C ARG A 236 52.10 -56.51 -41.79
N VAL A 237 51.08 -57.08 -41.16
CA VAL A 237 50.94 -58.54 -41.03
C VAL A 237 50.82 -59.19 -42.41
N ILE A 238 49.95 -58.67 -43.29
CA ILE A 238 49.79 -59.17 -44.65
C ILE A 238 51.12 -59.12 -45.42
N GLN A 239 51.85 -58.00 -45.32
CA GLN A 239 53.16 -57.87 -45.96
C GLN A 239 54.18 -58.90 -45.44
N LEU A 240 54.22 -59.12 -44.12
CA LEU A 240 55.10 -60.13 -43.53
C LEU A 240 54.72 -61.55 -43.92
N GLU A 241 53.42 -61.84 -44.07
CA GLU A 241 52.93 -63.12 -44.59
C GLU A 241 53.39 -63.34 -46.05
N GLU A 242 53.28 -62.31 -46.90
CA GLU A 242 53.78 -62.34 -48.29
C GLU A 242 55.31 -62.55 -48.34
N ASP A 243 56.06 -61.82 -47.52
CA ASP A 243 57.52 -61.96 -47.42
C ASP A 243 57.92 -63.37 -46.95
N LEU A 244 57.23 -63.92 -45.94
CA LEU A 244 57.46 -65.27 -45.42
C LEU A 244 57.21 -66.33 -46.50
N ILE A 245 56.12 -66.20 -47.27
CA ILE A 245 55.83 -67.07 -48.42
C ILE A 245 56.98 -66.97 -49.44
N GLY A 246 57.42 -65.75 -49.78
CA GLY A 246 58.52 -65.52 -50.70
C GLY A 246 59.85 -66.13 -50.25
N VAL A 247 60.20 -65.99 -48.97
CA VAL A 247 61.40 -66.60 -48.38
C VAL A 247 61.29 -68.13 -48.39
N THR A 248 60.14 -68.68 -48.04
CA THR A 248 59.89 -70.13 -48.05
C THR A 248 60.03 -70.72 -49.45
N GLN A 249 59.47 -70.05 -50.47
CA GLN A 249 59.60 -70.47 -51.87
C GLN A 249 61.05 -70.41 -52.37
N LYS A 250 61.79 -69.35 -52.04
CA LYS A 250 63.24 -69.25 -52.34
C LYS A 250 64.05 -70.33 -51.62
N GLY A 251 63.70 -70.64 -50.37
CA GLY A 251 64.30 -71.73 -49.61
C GLY A 251 64.11 -73.07 -50.31
N LEU A 252 62.88 -73.37 -50.74
CA LEU A 252 62.54 -74.57 -51.48
C LEU A 252 63.31 -74.67 -52.82
N GLN A 253 63.41 -73.57 -53.57
CA GLN A 253 64.20 -73.53 -54.81
C GLN A 253 65.67 -73.88 -54.54
N LYS A 254 66.31 -73.26 -53.55
CA LYS A 254 67.70 -73.57 -53.17
C LYS A 254 67.88 -75.01 -52.70
N GLU A 255 66.90 -75.58 -51.99
CA GLU A 255 66.93 -76.98 -51.58
C GLU A 255 66.87 -77.92 -52.79
N THR A 256 66.01 -77.65 -53.77
CA THR A 256 65.96 -78.42 -55.02
C THR A 256 67.24 -78.30 -55.85
N GLU A 257 67.84 -77.10 -55.92
CA GLU A 257 69.14 -76.90 -56.56
C GLU A 257 70.24 -77.69 -55.84
N LEU A 258 70.25 -77.66 -54.51
CA LEU A 258 71.20 -78.40 -53.69
C LEU A 258 71.08 -79.91 -53.94
N ASP A 259 69.87 -80.45 -54.01
CA ASP A 259 69.65 -81.86 -54.30
C ASP A 259 70.11 -82.23 -55.72
N SER A 260 69.87 -81.38 -56.72
CA SER A 260 70.40 -81.58 -58.07
C SER A 260 71.94 -81.60 -58.10
N LEU A 261 72.58 -80.73 -57.32
CA LEU A 261 74.03 -80.69 -57.16
C LEU A 261 74.55 -81.93 -56.42
N LYS A 262 73.86 -82.39 -55.36
CA LYS A 262 74.19 -83.64 -54.66
C LYS A 262 74.13 -84.83 -55.62
N ASP A 263 73.10 -84.93 -56.45
CA ASP A 263 72.98 -86.00 -57.43
C ASP A 263 74.07 -85.93 -58.50
N ARG A 264 74.43 -84.71 -58.95
CA ARG A 264 75.56 -84.51 -59.86
C ARG A 264 76.90 -84.91 -59.21
N VAL A 265 77.11 -84.60 -57.94
CA VAL A 265 78.28 -85.03 -57.17
C VAL A 265 78.31 -86.56 -57.07
N LYS A 266 77.20 -87.22 -56.71
CA LYS A 266 77.12 -88.69 -56.68
C LYS A 266 77.49 -89.30 -58.04
N LYS A 267 76.98 -88.75 -59.14
CA LYS A 267 77.29 -89.22 -60.50
C LYS A 267 78.78 -89.07 -60.83
N LEU A 268 79.37 -87.90 -60.56
CA LEU A 268 80.80 -87.66 -60.77
C LEU A 268 81.67 -88.54 -59.87
N THR A 269 81.25 -88.83 -58.64
CA THR A 269 81.95 -89.76 -57.76
C THR A 269 81.93 -91.18 -58.33
N ALA A 270 80.79 -91.66 -58.83
CA ALA A 270 80.70 -92.97 -59.49
C ALA A 270 81.54 -93.03 -60.78
N GLU A 271 81.53 -91.98 -61.60
CA GLU A 271 82.39 -91.88 -62.79
C GLU A 271 83.87 -91.88 -62.41
N LYS A 272 84.25 -91.14 -61.36
CA LYS A 272 85.62 -91.15 -60.82
C LYS A 272 86.02 -92.54 -60.34
N GLU A 273 85.19 -93.25 -59.57
CA GLU A 273 85.45 -94.62 -59.13
C GLU A 273 85.62 -95.58 -60.32
N THR A 274 84.81 -95.40 -61.37
CA THR A 274 84.91 -96.18 -62.61
C THR A 274 86.22 -95.91 -63.34
N LEU A 275 86.62 -94.64 -63.45
CA LEU A 275 87.90 -94.24 -64.05
C LEU A 275 89.10 -94.70 -63.22
N GLU A 276 89.02 -94.64 -61.90
CA GLU A 276 90.05 -95.17 -60.99
C GLU A 276 90.19 -96.68 -61.13
N SER A 277 89.08 -97.41 -61.25
CA SER A 277 89.06 -98.84 -61.57
C SER A 277 89.69 -99.11 -62.94
N HIS A 278 89.35 -98.34 -63.98
CA HIS A 278 89.98 -98.42 -65.29
C HIS A 278 91.49 -98.15 -65.25
N LEU A 279 91.92 -97.11 -64.53
CA LEU A 279 93.34 -96.78 -64.33
C LEU A 279 94.09 -97.88 -63.58
N LYS A 280 93.42 -98.56 -62.64
CA LYS A 280 93.97 -99.69 -61.92
C LYS A 280 94.12 -100.90 -62.86
N ASN A 281 93.10 -101.23 -63.64
CA ASN A 281 93.17 -102.27 -64.65
C ASN A 281 94.26 -102.00 -65.70
N GLU A 282 94.39 -100.77 -66.22
CA GLU A 282 95.48 -100.38 -67.13
C GLU A 282 96.87 -100.50 -66.50
N LYS A 283 97.02 -100.17 -65.21
CA LYS A 283 98.26 -100.39 -64.47
C LYS A 283 98.55 -101.89 -64.32
N ASP A 284 97.54 -102.67 -63.98
CA ASP A 284 97.64 -104.13 -63.84
C ASP A 284 97.96 -104.80 -65.18
N GLU A 285 97.40 -104.31 -66.30
CA GLU A 285 97.75 -104.74 -67.66
C GLU A 285 99.19 -104.34 -68.02
N LYS A 286 99.62 -103.10 -67.73
CA LYS A 286 101.03 -102.69 -67.90
C LYS A 286 102.01 -103.54 -67.07
N GLU A 287 101.61 -103.96 -65.87
CA GLU A 287 102.37 -104.91 -65.06
C GLU A 287 102.38 -106.30 -65.71
N LEU A 288 101.26 -106.77 -66.28
CA LEU A 288 101.19 -108.03 -67.05
C LEU A 288 102.07 -108.01 -68.31
N TYR A 289 102.13 -106.88 -69.02
CA TYR A 289 103.02 -106.70 -70.18
C TYR A 289 104.51 -106.65 -69.80
N LYS A 290 104.85 -106.32 -68.56
CA LYS A 290 106.23 -106.51 -68.04
C LYS A 290 106.55 -107.97 -67.73
N VAL A 291 105.55 -108.81 -67.48
CA VAL A 291 105.72 -110.24 -67.15
C VAL A 291 105.81 -111.14 -68.39
N ILE A 292 105.35 -110.70 -69.57
CA ILE A 292 105.40 -111.49 -70.84
C ILE A 292 106.69 -111.27 -71.66
N ARG A 293 107.59 -110.38 -71.23
CA ARG A 293 109.00 -110.38 -71.67
C ARG A 293 109.86 -110.95 -70.55
N TRP A 294 110.08 -112.25 -70.52
CA TRP A 294 111.32 -112.97 -70.17
C TRP A 294 111.08 -114.47 -70.33
#